data_AF-A0A8X6PYI4-F1
#
_entry.id   AF-A0A8X6PYI4-F1
#
_cell.length_a   1.000
_cell.length_b   1.000
_cell.length_c   1.000
_cell.angle_alpha   90.00
_cell.angle_beta   90.00
_cell.angle_gamma   90.00
#
_symmetry.space_group_name_H-M   'P 1'
#
loop_
_entity.id
_entity.type
_entity.pdbx_description
1 polymer ?
#
loop_
_entity_poly.entity_id
_entity_poly.type
_entity_poly.pdbx_seq_one_letter_code
_entity_poly.pdbx_strand_id
1 'polypeptide(L)'
;MSQQPLELFTSIDMHLFIEKGIRRGISTICKRYARANNRYLENYDPLSPSKYIIYLDANNLYGWAMSQALPYSDFKWISSDTFNKEQILSIHENSEVG
;
A
#
# COMPACT_ATOMS: atom_id res chain seq x y z
N MET A 1 11.47 16.88 -8.98
CA MET A 1 11.65 16.87 -7.51
C MET A 1 10.85 18.05 -6.97
N SER A 2 9.91 17.83 -6.07
CA SER A 2 9.07 18.91 -5.53
C SER A 2 9.92 19.94 -4.79
N GLN A 3 9.62 21.23 -4.95
CA GLN A 3 10.32 22.32 -4.25
C GLN A 3 9.76 22.57 -2.83
N GLN A 4 9.01 21.61 -2.29
CA GLN A 4 8.34 21.74 -1.00
C GLN A 4 9.34 21.50 0.14
N PRO A 5 9.47 22.42 1.11
CA PRO A 5 10.31 22.21 2.28
C PRO A 5 9.72 21.12 3.17
N LEU A 6 10.57 20.23 3.67
CA LEU A 6 10.19 19.17 4.62
C LEU A 6 10.36 19.69 6.05
N GLU A 7 9.31 19.60 6.86
CA GLU A 7 9.40 19.87 8.29
C GLU A 7 10.23 18.80 8.99
N LEU A 8 11.12 19.23 9.90
CA LEU A 8 11.93 18.32 10.69
C LEU A 8 11.20 17.94 11.98
N PHE A 9 11.32 16.67 12.40
CA PHE A 9 10.79 16.24 13.68
C PHE A 9 11.50 16.95 14.84
N THR A 10 10.71 17.44 15.78
CA THR A 10 11.18 18.19 16.95
C THR A 10 11.46 17.30 18.18
N SER A 11 10.99 16.04 18.15
CA SER A 11 11.15 15.07 19.24
C SER A 11 11.72 13.74 18.73
N ILE A 12 12.60 13.13 19.54
CA ILE A 12 13.13 11.78 19.29
C ILE A 12 12.02 10.72 19.29
N ASP A 13 10.96 10.91 20.07
CA ASP A 13 9.86 9.96 20.15
C ASP A 13 9.08 9.91 18.83
N MET A 14 8.90 11.05 18.16
CA MET A 14 8.26 11.10 16.83
C MET A 14 9.11 10.35 15.80
N HIS A 15 10.42 10.59 15.82
CA HIS A 15 11.35 9.91 14.92
C HIS A 15 11.30 8.39 15.09
N LEU A 16 11.44 7.90 16.34
CA LEU A 16 11.39 6.48 16.66
C LEU A 16 10.02 5.85 16.34
N PHE A 17 8.93 6.58 16.55
CA PHE A 17 7.59 6.13 16.20
C PHE A 17 7.45 5.89 14.69
N ILE A 18 7.88 6.84 13.87
CA ILE A 18 7.85 6.72 12.41
C ILE A 18 8.76 5.59 11.96
N GLU A 19 10.00 5.50 12.45
CA GLU A 19 10.93 4.42 12.09
C GLU A 19 10.35 3.04 12.43
N LYS A 20 9.75 2.90 13.61
CA LYS A 20 9.06 1.67 14.03
C LYS A 20 7.82 1.37 13.17
N GLY A 21 7.23 2.37 12.52
CA GLY A 21 6.10 2.25 11.60
C GLY A 21 6.50 1.81 10.19
N ILE A 22 7.75 2.03 9.77
CA ILE A 22 8.20 1.70 8.40
C ILE A 22 8.11 0.18 8.15
N ARG A 23 7.44 -0.20 7.06
CA ARG A 23 7.41 -1.57 6.53
C ARG A 23 8.01 -1.56 5.14
N ARG A 24 8.82 -2.57 4.84
CA ARG A 24 9.46 -2.76 3.53
C ARG A 24 8.49 -3.43 2.56
N GLY A 25 9.00 -3.87 1.40
CA GLY A 25 8.20 -4.62 0.42
C GLY A 25 7.50 -5.83 1.03
N ILE A 26 6.29 -6.10 0.55
CA ILE A 26 5.49 -7.26 0.94
C ILE A 26 5.94 -8.46 0.10
N SER A 27 6.28 -9.57 0.77
CA SER A 27 6.53 -10.85 0.12
C SER A 27 5.68 -11.91 0.81
N THR A 28 4.73 -12.48 0.07
CA THR A 28 3.76 -13.44 0.61
C THR A 28 3.47 -14.56 -0.38
N ILE A 29 3.21 -15.75 0.14
CA ILE A 29 2.76 -16.91 -0.64
C ILE A 29 1.34 -17.25 -0.16
N CYS A 30 0.33 -16.79 -0.88
CA CYS A 30 -1.07 -17.06 -0.54
C CYS A 30 -1.48 -18.52 -0.78
N LYS A 31 -0.90 -19.16 -1.83
CA LYS A 31 -1.15 -20.55 -2.19
C LYS A 31 0.09 -21.17 -2.82
N ARG A 32 0.61 -22.24 -2.22
CA ARG A 32 1.86 -22.90 -2.66
C ARG A 32 1.76 -23.49 -4.07
N TYR A 33 0.59 -24.01 -4.46
CA TYR A 33 0.37 -24.61 -5.77
C TYR A 33 -0.99 -24.20 -6.33
N ALA A 34 -1.00 -23.66 -7.55
CA ALA A 34 -2.20 -23.41 -8.32
C ALA A 34 -2.02 -23.98 -9.73
N ARG A 35 -3.10 -24.56 -10.26
CA ARG A 35 -3.15 -25.07 -11.63
C ARG A 35 -4.28 -24.37 -12.35
N ALA A 36 -3.97 -23.75 -13.50
CA ALA A 36 -4.97 -23.19 -14.38
C ALA A 36 -5.76 -24.30 -15.08
N ASN A 37 -7.03 -24.03 -15.38
CA ASN A 37 -7.89 -24.86 -16.20
C ASN A 37 -8.68 -23.91 -17.10
N ASN A 38 -8.14 -23.53 -18.25
CA ASN A 38 -8.83 -22.63 -19.16
C ASN A 38 -8.68 -23.13 -20.59
N ARG A 39 -9.62 -22.70 -21.45
CA ARG A 39 -9.78 -23.18 -22.83
C ARG A 39 -8.57 -22.97 -23.75
N TYR A 40 -7.59 -22.19 -23.32
CA TYR A 40 -6.38 -21.90 -24.09
C TYR A 40 -5.23 -22.87 -23.78
N LEU A 41 -5.43 -23.81 -22.85
CA LEU A 41 -4.44 -24.82 -22.47
C LEU A 41 -4.77 -26.17 -23.12
N GLU A 42 -3.73 -26.90 -23.53
CA GLU A 42 -3.84 -28.21 -24.19
C GLU A 42 -4.55 -29.26 -23.32
N ASN A 43 -4.45 -29.14 -22.00
CA ASN A 43 -5.04 -30.06 -21.02
C ASN A 43 -6.33 -29.52 -20.37
N TYR A 44 -7.04 -28.65 -21.08
CA TYR A 44 -8.32 -28.12 -20.62
C TYR A 44 -9.36 -29.23 -20.41
N ASP A 45 -9.96 -29.24 -19.23
CA ASP A 45 -11.07 -30.14 -18.90
C ASP A 45 -12.39 -29.33 -18.87
N PRO A 46 -13.33 -29.57 -19.81
CA PRO A 46 -14.61 -28.87 -19.85
C PRO A 46 -15.57 -29.26 -18.72
N LEU A 47 -15.33 -30.39 -18.05
CA LEU A 47 -16.13 -30.81 -16.89
C LEU A 47 -15.69 -30.12 -15.59
N SER A 48 -14.47 -29.57 -15.57
CA SER A 48 -13.92 -28.86 -14.42
C SER A 48 -14.18 -27.34 -14.51
N PRO A 49 -14.30 -26.63 -13.37
CA PRO A 49 -14.44 -25.18 -13.36
C PRO A 49 -13.27 -24.48 -14.06
N SER A 50 -13.57 -23.39 -14.77
CA SER A 50 -12.55 -22.57 -15.41
C SER A 50 -11.69 -21.83 -14.37
N LYS A 51 -10.37 -21.91 -14.50
CA LYS A 51 -9.37 -21.28 -13.61
C LYS A 51 -8.29 -20.60 -14.44
N TYR A 52 -8.00 -19.35 -14.09
CA TYR A 52 -6.93 -18.55 -14.67
C TYR A 52 -5.91 -18.19 -13.59
N ILE A 53 -4.64 -18.09 -13.97
CA ILE A 53 -3.58 -17.56 -13.12
C ILE A 53 -3.12 -16.26 -13.78
N ILE A 54 -3.06 -15.19 -12.99
CA ILE A 54 -2.62 -13.88 -13.43
C ILE A 54 -1.21 -13.61 -12.90
N TYR A 55 -0.37 -13.01 -13.73
CA TYR A 55 0.94 -12.52 -13.35
C TYR A 55 0.98 -11.03 -13.68
N LEU A 56 1.03 -10.20 -12.63
CA LEU A 56 1.08 -8.74 -12.75
C LEU A 56 2.40 -8.26 -12.17
N ASP A 57 3.01 -7.30 -12.84
CA ASP A 57 4.19 -6.60 -12.35
C ASP A 57 3.99 -5.08 -12.50
N ALA A 58 4.39 -4.33 -11.48
CA ALA A 58 4.26 -2.89 -11.45
C ALA A 58 5.58 -2.24 -11.87
N ASN A 59 5.60 -1.65 -13.08
CA ASN A 59 6.75 -0.89 -13.56
C ASN A 59 6.96 0.35 -12.68
N ASN A 60 8.14 0.46 -12.05
CA ASN A 60 8.52 1.60 -11.22
C ASN A 60 7.55 1.89 -10.04
N LEU A 61 7.19 0.84 -9.28
CA LEU A 61 6.28 0.94 -8.13
C LEU A 61 6.62 2.12 -7.18
N TYR A 62 7.88 2.24 -6.77
CA TYR A 62 8.29 3.33 -5.87
C TYR A 62 8.21 4.71 -6.54
N GLY A 63 8.55 4.83 -7.83
CA GLY A 63 8.40 6.10 -8.54
C GLY A 63 6.94 6.54 -8.66
N TRP A 64 6.02 5.60 -8.90
CA TRP A 64 4.60 5.89 -8.89
C TRP A 64 4.12 6.31 -7.49
N ALA A 65 4.54 5.61 -6.44
CA ALA A 65 4.20 5.96 -5.05
C ALA A 65 4.76 7.33 -4.64
N MET A 66 5.98 7.67 -5.06
CA MET A 66 6.60 8.99 -4.84
C MET A 66 5.92 10.12 -5.62
N SER A 67 5.07 9.80 -6.59
CA SER A 67 4.27 10.78 -7.34
C SER A 67 2.90 11.05 -6.69
N GLN A 68 2.54 10.31 -5.64
CA GLN A 68 1.32 10.54 -4.87
C GLN A 68 1.52 11.64 -3.81
N ALA A 69 0.44 12.06 -3.16
CA ALA A 69 0.53 12.94 -2.00
C ALA A 69 1.30 12.26 -0.87
N LEU A 70 2.35 12.92 -0.36
CA LEU A 70 3.19 12.44 0.73
C LEU A 70 3.19 13.47 1.88
N PRO A 71 3.25 13.03 3.14
CA PRO A 71 3.32 13.94 4.27
C PRO A 71 4.63 14.72 4.26
N TYR A 72 4.55 16.03 4.47
CA TYR A 72 5.72 16.92 4.43
C TYR A 72 5.77 17.96 5.56
N SER A 73 4.67 18.21 6.30
CA SER A 73 4.61 19.17 7.41
C SER A 73 3.39 18.94 8.33
N ASP A 74 3.27 19.80 9.35
CA ASP A 74 2.29 19.84 10.44
C ASP A 74 2.25 18.55 11.29
N PHE A 75 3.43 18.02 11.60
CA PHE A 75 3.57 16.80 12.40
C PHE A 75 3.24 17.07 13.87
N LYS A 76 2.16 16.47 14.37
CA LYS A 76 1.71 16.65 15.76
C LYS A 76 1.18 15.36 16.37
N TRP A 77 1.43 15.23 17.67
CA TRP A 77 0.71 14.25 18.48
C TRP A 77 -0.73 14.71 18.68
N ILE A 78 -1.66 13.78 18.54
CA ILE A 78 -3.09 14.00 18.74
C ILE A 78 -3.60 13.04 19.80
N SER A 79 -4.69 13.39 20.49
CA SER A 79 -5.34 12.46 21.43
C SER A 79 -5.84 11.24 20.67
N SER A 80 -5.74 10.05 21.27
CA SER A 80 -6.28 8.81 20.70
C SER A 80 -7.78 8.89 20.40
N ASP A 81 -8.49 9.78 21.09
CA ASP A 81 -9.94 9.93 20.94
C ASP A 81 -10.31 10.86 19.76
N THR A 82 -9.31 11.46 19.11
CA THR A 82 -9.52 12.43 18.00
C THR A 82 -9.99 11.75 16.73
N PHE A 83 -9.47 10.56 16.43
CA PHE A 83 -9.86 9.76 15.27
C PHE A 83 -10.03 8.31 15.65
N ASN A 84 -11.05 7.67 15.09
CA ASN A 84 -11.19 6.22 15.11
C ASN A 84 -10.80 5.61 13.76
N LYS A 85 -10.67 4.28 13.75
CA LYS A 85 -10.24 3.51 12.59
C LYS A 85 -11.17 3.70 11.39
N GLU A 86 -12.47 3.72 11.63
CA GLU A 86 -13.49 3.81 10.59
C GLU A 86 -13.43 5.17 9.87
N GLN A 87 -13.23 6.24 10.63
CA GLN A 87 -13.02 7.59 10.10
C GLN A 87 -11.77 7.63 9.19
N ILE A 88 -10.63 7.11 9.67
CA ILE A 88 -9.38 7.08 8.91
C ILE A 88 -9.56 6.31 7.60
N LEU A 89 -10.21 5.14 7.64
CA LEU A 89 -10.43 4.31 6.45
C LEU A 89 -11.44 4.91 5.47
N SER A 90 -12.23 5.90 5.89
CA SER A 90 -13.20 6.59 5.02
C SER A 90 -12.65 7.83 4.31
N ILE A 91 -11.43 8.26 4.63
CA ILE A 91 -10.79 9.42 4.00
C ILE A 91 -10.50 9.09 2.53
N HIS A 92 -10.93 9.98 1.65
CA HIS A 92 -10.75 9.82 0.21
C HIS A 92 -9.28 9.99 -0.17
N GLU A 93 -8.79 9.20 -1.14
CA GLU A 93 -7.38 9.19 -1.58
C GLU A 93 -6.87 10.57 -2.03
N ASN A 94 -7.76 11.39 -2.61
CA ASN A 94 -7.45 12.76 -3.08
C ASN A 94 -7.89 13.85 -2.10
N SER A 95 -8.06 13.54 -0.82
CA SER A 95 -8.34 14.54 0.21
C SER A 95 -7.15 15.49 0.39
N GLU A 96 -7.41 16.78 0.63
CA GLU A 96 -6.36 17.76 0.93
C GLU A 96 -5.68 17.49 2.27
N VAL A 97 -6.39 16.82 3.18
CA VAL A 97 -5.90 16.41 4.49
C VAL A 97 -6.08 14.90 4.65
N GLY A 98 -5.03 14.23 5.11
CA GLY A 98 -5.04 12.80 5.42
C GLY A 98 -5.65 12.49 6.78
#